data_AF-A0A392N533-F1
#
_entry.id   AF-A0A392N533-F1
#
_cell.length_a   1.000
_cell.length_b   1.000
_cell.length_c   1.000
_cell.angle_alpha   90.00
_cell.angle_beta   90.00
_cell.angle_gamma   90.00
#
_symmetry.space_group_name_H-M   'P 1'
#
loop_
_entity.id
_entity.type
_entity.pdbx_description
1 polymer ?
#
loop_
_entity_poly.entity_id
_entity_poly.type
_entity_poly.pdbx_seq_one_letter_code
_entity_poly.pdbx_strand_id
1 'polypeptide(L)' 'ANRYYYMCMNDLLGLGGGGNFALCLDGDLLTGTSGPCDTFGNLCLAHSPELEVEEY' A
#
# COMPACT_ATOMS: atom_id res chain seq x y z
N ALA A 1 -14.67 6.97 -9.62
CA ALA A 1 -13.51 7.25 -8.76
C ALA A 1 -13.95 7.29 -7.31
N ASN A 2 -13.31 6.51 -6.44
CA ASN A 2 -13.58 6.50 -5.00
C ASN A 2 -12.68 7.55 -4.28
N ARG A 3 -12.77 7.66 -2.94
CA ARG A 3 -11.98 8.60 -2.13
C ARG A 3 -11.20 7.92 -1.00
N TYR A 4 -10.78 6.67 -1.21
CA TYR A 4 -10.06 5.87 -0.20
C TYR A 4 -8.56 6.16 -0.23
N TYR A 5 -8.18 7.39 0.09
CA TYR A 5 -6.80 7.85 -0.08
C TYR A 5 -5.81 7.24 0.92
N TYR A 6 -6.22 7.06 2.18
CA TYR A 6 -5.37 6.47 3.21
C TYR A 6 -6.20 5.77 4.29
N MET A 7 -5.54 4.84 5.00
CA MET A 7 -6.03 4.14 6.18
C MET A 7 -4.85 3.95 7.12
N CYS A 8 -5.00 4.33 8.39
CA CYS A 8 -3.97 4.19 9.40
C CYS A 8 -4.56 3.43 10.60
N MET A 9 -3.95 2.32 10.94
CA MET A 9 -4.27 1.45 12.06
C MET A 9 -2.99 1.13 12.83
N ASN A 10 -3.10 0.65 14.06
CA ASN A 10 -1.91 0.34 14.87
C ASN A 10 -0.98 -0.68 14.18
N ASP A 11 -1.56 -1.59 13.40
CA ASP A 11 -0.83 -2.71 12.80
C ASP A 11 -0.57 -2.51 11.31
N LEU A 12 -1.00 -1.37 10.72
CA LEU A 12 -0.94 -1.17 9.27
C LEU A 12 -1.09 0.30 8.85
N LEU A 13 -0.30 0.71 7.85
CA LEU A 13 -0.52 1.93 7.06
C LEU A 13 -0.85 1.58 5.60
N GLY A 14 -2.07 1.87 5.16
CA GLY A 14 -2.52 1.66 3.78
C GLY A 14 -2.76 2.96 3.02
N LEU A 15 -2.37 3.01 1.75
CA LEU A 15 -2.58 4.13 0.83
C LEU A 15 -3.28 3.64 -0.44
N GLY A 16 -4.30 4.39 -0.88
CA GLY A 16 -5.05 4.15 -2.12
C GLY A 16 -5.83 2.84 -2.14
N GLY A 17 -7.13 2.88 -1.90
CA GLY A 17 -7.99 1.69 -1.85
C GLY A 17 -8.90 1.47 -3.06
N GLY A 18 -9.95 0.67 -2.84
CA GLY A 18 -10.93 0.27 -3.86
C GLY A 18 -10.49 -1.01 -4.58
N GLY A 19 -10.45 -2.11 -3.84
CA GLY A 19 -9.78 -3.35 -4.24
C GLY A 19 -8.62 -3.62 -3.30
N ASN A 20 -7.39 -3.58 -3.81
CA ASN A 20 -6.18 -3.63 -2.99
C ASN A 20 -5.75 -2.23 -2.55
N PHE A 21 -4.77 -2.17 -1.63
CA PHE A 21 -4.02 -0.95 -1.39
C PHE A 21 -2.96 -0.75 -2.47
N ALA A 22 -2.79 0.49 -2.93
CA ALA A 22 -1.67 0.86 -3.79
C ALA A 22 -0.34 0.66 -3.09
N LEU A 23 -0.29 0.99 -1.79
CA LEU A 23 0.83 0.70 -0.90
C LEU A 23 0.28 0.36 0.48
N CYS A 24 0.83 -0.68 1.08
CA CYS A 24 0.41 -1.19 2.38
C CYS A 24 1.68 -1.51 3.16
N LEU A 25 1.91 -0.90 4.32
CA LEU A 25 3.05 -1.17 5.20
C LEU A 25 2.55 -1.79 6.49
N ASP A 26 3.33 -2.73 7.03
CA ASP A 26 3.08 -3.30 8.36
C ASP A 26 3.26 -2.25 9.48
N GLY A 27 2.88 -2.59 10.71
CA GLY A 27 2.95 -1.69 11.86
C GLY A 27 4.36 -1.25 12.22
N ASP A 28 5.37 -2.06 11.88
CA ASP A 28 6.78 -1.76 12.13
C ASP A 28 7.43 -1.00 10.95
N LEU A 29 6.70 -0.80 9.84
CA LEU A 29 7.14 -0.15 8.61
C LEU A 29 8.36 -0.80 7.94
N LEU A 30 8.59 -2.09 8.21
CA LEU A 30 9.72 -2.85 7.67
C LEU A 30 9.36 -3.61 6.41
N THR A 31 8.11 -4.06 6.31
CA THR A 31 7.62 -4.81 5.16
C THR A 31 6.32 -4.23 4.66
N GLY A 32 5.99 -4.56 3.42
CA GLY A 32 4.77 -4.08 2.81
C GLY A 32 4.33 -4.87 1.60
N THR A 33 3.21 -4.43 1.04
CA THR A 33 2.71 -4.89 -0.24
C THR A 33 2.26 -3.74 -1.13
N SER A 34 2.24 -3.99 -2.43
CA SER A 34 1.69 -3.08 -3.43
C SER A 34 0.85 -3.84 -4.44
N GLY A 35 -0.27 -3.23 -4.82
CA GLY A 35 -1.18 -3.79 -5.81
C GLY A 35 -1.94 -2.72 -6.60
N PRO A 36 -2.72 -3.15 -7.59
CA PRO A 36 -3.58 -2.23 -8.33
C PRO A 36 -4.70 -1.69 -7.44
N CYS A 37 -5.01 -0.39 -7.56
CA CYS A 37 -6.14 0.22 -6.84
C CYS A 37 -6.95 1.17 -7.74
N ASP A 38 -8.25 1.24 -7.47
CA ASP A 38 -9.17 2.14 -8.17
C ASP A 38 -8.98 3.62 -7.80
N THR A 39 -8.43 3.91 -6.61
CA THR A 39 -8.25 5.30 -6.13
C THR A 39 -7.28 6.06 -7.03
N PHE A 40 -6.18 5.42 -7.40
CA PHE A 40 -5.11 6.03 -8.20
C PHE A 40 -5.04 5.46 -9.62
N GLY A 41 -5.74 4.37 -9.92
CA GLY A 41 -5.66 3.69 -11.22
C GLY A 41 -4.26 3.12 -11.50
N ASN A 42 -3.51 2.81 -10.45
CA ASN A 42 -2.16 2.25 -10.56
C ASN A 42 -2.20 0.72 -10.73
N LEU A 43 -1.07 0.17 -11.18
CA LEU A 43 -0.71 -1.25 -11.02
C LEU A 43 0.21 -1.39 -9.78
N CYS A 44 0.81 -2.57 -9.58
CA CYS A 44 1.86 -2.71 -8.56
C CYS A 44 2.93 -1.62 -8.75
N LEU A 45 3.24 -0.90 -7.66
CA LEU A 45 4.23 0.18 -7.64
C LEU A 45 5.66 -0.36 -7.50
N ALA A 46 5.79 -1.64 -7.20
CA ALA A 46 7.04 -2.33 -6.91
C ALA A 46 7.34 -3.40 -7.97
N HIS A 47 8.57 -3.93 -7.94
CA HIS A 47 8.97 -5.02 -8.84
C HIS A 47 8.19 -6.32 -8.56
N SER A 48 7.83 -6.54 -7.29
CA SER A 48 7.00 -7.63 -6.79
C SER A 48 5.87 -7.09 -5.93
N PRO A 49 4.76 -7.82 -5.75
CA PRO A 49 3.69 -7.43 -4.83
C PRO A 49 4.17 -7.29 -3.39
N GLU A 50 5.17 -8.07 -2.97
CA GLU A 50 5.83 -7.97 -1.67
C GLU A 50 6.99 -6.97 -1.71
N LEU A 51 7.14 -6.22 -0.62
CA LEU A 51 8.12 -5.15 -0.44
C LEU A 51 8.86 -5.32 0.88
N GLU A 52 10.18 -5.14 0.84
CA GLU A 52 11.00 -4.86 2.02
C GLU A 52 11.44 -3.39 1.97
N VAL A 53 11.34 -2.71 3.10
CA VAL A 53 11.77 -1.32 3.24
C VAL A 53 13.25 -1.31 3.59
N GLU A 54 14.09 -0.79 2.71
CA GLU A 54 15.50 -0.57 3.03
C GLU A 54 15.65 0.69 3.89
N GLU A 55 16.15 0.53 5.11
CA GLU A 55 16.69 1.63 5.92
C GLU A 55 18.17 1.86 5.57
N TYR A 56 18.58 3.12 5.38
CA TYR A 56 19.97 3.54 5.11
C TYR A 56 20.72 3.95 6.39
#